data_AF-A0A7Y3MM65-F1
#
_entry.id   AF-A0A7Y3MM65-F1
#
_cell.length_a   1.000
_cell.length_b   1.000
_cell.length_c   1.000
_cell.angle_alpha   90.00
_cell.angle_beta   90.00
_cell.angle_gamma   90.00
#
_symmetry.space_group_name_H-M   'P 1'
#
loop_
_entity.id
_entity.type
_entity.pdbx_description
1 polymer ?
#
loop_
_entity_poly.entity_id
_entity_poly.type
_entity_poly.pdbx_seq_one_letter_code
_entity_poly.pdbx_strand_id
1 'polypeptide(L)'
;MPTSIITTDDLREFKMELLDDIKQLLTRQASGKLKKYLKSSEVMDLLQVSPGTLQNLRINGTLPYTKVGGIIYYDTEEIQKVMDANRVHHGLNS
;
A
#
# COMPACT_ATOMS: atom_id res chain seq x y z
N MET A 1 33.52 40.71 -9.03
CA MET A 1 32.98 39.36 -8.81
C MET A 1 32.60 38.79 -10.17
N PRO A 2 33.10 37.63 -10.60
CA PRO A 2 32.65 37.02 -11.85
C PRO A 2 31.15 36.68 -11.71
N THR A 3 30.33 37.25 -12.59
CA THR A 3 28.89 36.93 -12.70
C THR A 3 28.77 35.68 -13.57
N SER A 4 28.44 34.55 -12.97
CA SER A 4 28.11 33.33 -13.72
C SER A 4 26.81 33.58 -14.48
N ILE A 5 26.84 33.49 -15.81
CA ILE A 5 25.66 33.62 -16.66
C ILE A 5 25.09 32.22 -16.85
N ILE A 6 23.89 31.99 -16.31
CA ILE A 6 23.15 30.74 -16.52
C ILE A 6 22.70 30.69 -17.98
N THR A 7 22.99 29.58 -18.64
CA THR A 7 22.56 29.32 -20.01
C THR A 7 21.25 28.55 -20.04
N THR A 8 20.59 28.52 -21.20
CA THR A 8 19.40 27.69 -21.40
C THR A 8 19.70 26.20 -21.35
N ASP A 9 20.93 25.79 -21.64
CA ASP A 9 21.35 24.38 -21.54
C ASP A 9 21.48 23.94 -20.08
N ASP A 10 21.99 24.80 -19.19
CA ASP A 10 22.05 24.53 -17.75
C ASP A 10 20.63 24.28 -17.18
N LEU A 11 19.64 25.05 -17.63
CA LEU A 11 18.23 24.84 -17.25
C LEU A 11 17.65 23.55 -17.80
N ARG A 12 18.11 23.12 -18.99
CA ARG A 12 17.66 21.89 -19.63
C ARG A 12 18.24 20.68 -18.91
N GLU A 13 19.52 20.72 -18.56
CA GLU A 13 20.21 19.71 -17.77
C GLU A 13 19.54 19.55 -16.40
N PHE A 14 19.36 20.67 -15.67
CA PHE A 14 18.64 20.67 -14.40
C PHE A 14 17.23 20.08 -14.51
N LYS A 15 16.47 20.42 -15.56
CA LYS A 15 15.14 19.83 -15.80
C LYS A 15 15.20 18.32 -15.99
N MET A 16 16.19 17.81 -16.74
CA MET A 16 16.32 16.37 -16.96
C MET A 16 16.70 15.63 -15.67
N GLU A 17 17.65 16.16 -14.90
CA GLU A 17 18.04 15.61 -13.60
C GLU A 17 16.85 15.59 -12.63
N LEU A 18 16.14 16.70 -12.51
CA LEU A 18 14.96 16.81 -11.65
C LEU A 18 13.87 15.80 -12.03
N LEU A 19 13.61 15.62 -13.33
CA LEU A 19 12.61 14.65 -13.81
C LEU A 19 13.05 13.21 -13.55
N ASP A 20 14.34 12.89 -13.66
CA ASP A 20 14.85 11.56 -13.33
C ASP A 20 14.74 11.27 -11.84
N ASP A 21 15.10 12.23 -10.98
CA ASP A 21 14.98 12.10 -9.53
C ASP A 21 13.52 11.89 -9.09
N ILE A 22 12.58 12.64 -9.66
CA ILE A 22 11.15 12.45 -9.42
C ILE A 22 10.71 11.04 -9.85
N LYS A 23 11.17 10.56 -11.01
CA LYS A 23 10.86 9.22 -11.50
C LYS A 23 11.44 8.14 -10.59
N GLN A 24 12.65 8.31 -10.09
CA GLN A 24 13.28 7.40 -9.14
C GLN A 24 12.51 7.37 -7.81
N LEU A 25 12.10 8.52 -7.28
CA LEU A 25 11.26 8.61 -6.08
C LEU A 25 9.94 7.86 -6.25
N LEU A 26 9.23 8.10 -7.35
CA LEU A 26 7.96 7.41 -7.65
C LEU A 26 8.16 5.90 -7.84
N THR A 27 9.26 5.49 -8.47
CA THR A 27 9.57 4.06 -8.67
C THR A 27 9.93 3.37 -7.36
N ARG A 28 10.67 4.05 -6.46
CA ARG A 28 10.95 3.54 -5.10
C ARG A 28 9.66 3.40 -4.30
N GLN A 29 8.73 4.34 -4.41
CA GLN A 29 7.40 4.22 -3.80
C GLN A 29 6.59 3.07 -4.41
N ALA A 30 6.64 2.87 -5.73
CA ALA A 30 5.99 1.76 -6.42
C ALA A 30 6.66 0.39 -6.18
N SER A 31 7.93 0.37 -5.76
CA SER A 31 8.65 -0.85 -5.38
C SER A 31 8.11 -1.48 -4.09
N GLY A 32 7.31 -0.73 -3.32
CA GLY A 32 6.37 -1.25 -2.34
C GLY A 32 5.15 -1.87 -3.02
N LYS A 33 5.33 -2.79 -3.99
CA LYS A 33 4.23 -3.66 -4.42
C LYS A 33 3.78 -4.39 -3.17
N LEU A 34 2.65 -3.96 -2.60
CA LEU A 34 2.00 -4.69 -1.52
C LEU A 34 1.95 -6.15 -1.97
N LYS A 35 2.60 -7.00 -1.19
CA LYS A 35 2.67 -8.42 -1.46
C LYS A 35 1.25 -8.92 -1.61
N LYS A 36 0.87 -9.34 -2.82
CA LYS A 36 -0.52 -9.69 -3.17
C LYS A 36 -1.15 -10.65 -2.16
N TYR A 37 -0.36 -11.60 -1.65
CA TYR A 37 -0.81 -12.56 -0.65
C TYR A 37 -0.07 -12.39 0.68
N LEU A 38 -0.81 -12.12 1.73
CA LEU A 38 -0.31 -12.02 3.10
C LEU A 38 -0.55 -13.32 3.87
N LYS A 39 0.38 -13.69 4.75
CA LYS A 39 0.19 -14.76 5.75
C LYS A 39 -0.54 -14.23 6.97
N SER A 40 -0.99 -15.13 7.84
CA SER A 40 -1.74 -14.76 9.06
C SER A 40 -0.99 -13.76 9.95
N SER A 41 0.33 -13.87 10.11
CA SER A 41 1.12 -12.89 10.88
C SER A 41 1.05 -11.48 10.27
N GLU A 42 1.26 -11.38 8.96
CA GLU A 42 1.25 -10.12 8.23
C GLU A 42 -0.14 -9.44 8.28
N VAL A 43 -1.23 -10.22 8.23
CA VAL A 43 -2.59 -9.68 8.37
C VAL A 43 -2.90 -9.23 9.80
N MET A 44 -2.42 -9.97 10.81
CA MET A 44 -2.56 -9.56 12.21
C MET A 44 -1.84 -8.23 12.46
N ASP A 45 -0.63 -8.06 11.91
CA ASP A 45 0.13 -6.82 12.01
C ASP A 45 -0.56 -5.68 11.25
N LEU A 46 -1.07 -5.96 10.05
CA LEU A 46 -1.77 -4.98 9.20
C LEU A 46 -3.05 -4.44 9.85
N LEU A 47 -3.91 -5.32 10.33
CA LEU A 47 -5.22 -4.97 10.91
C LEU A 47 -5.17 -4.73 12.42
N GLN A 48 -4.01 -4.96 13.05
CA GLN A 48 -3.80 -4.92 14.50
C GLN A 48 -4.80 -5.78 15.28
N VAL A 49 -5.01 -7.01 14.83
CA VAL A 49 -5.97 -7.95 15.42
C VAL A 49 -5.29 -9.14 16.07
N SER A 50 -5.94 -9.71 17.09
CA SER A 50 -5.45 -10.93 17.75
C SER A 50 -5.62 -12.17 16.86
N PRO A 51 -4.88 -13.27 17.14
CA PRO A 51 -5.06 -14.54 16.44
C PRO A 51 -6.49 -15.08 16.51
N GLY A 52 -7.15 -14.93 17.67
CA GLY A 52 -8.54 -15.35 17.86
C GLY A 52 -9.51 -14.52 17.03
N THR A 53 -9.28 -13.22 16.92
CA THR A 53 -10.06 -12.33 16.06
C THR A 53 -9.91 -12.72 14.59
N LEU A 54 -8.68 -12.90 14.10
CA LEU A 54 -8.43 -13.30 12.72
C LEU A 54 -9.01 -14.70 12.43
N GLN A 55 -8.95 -15.62 13.40
CA GLN A 55 -9.60 -16.91 13.29
C GLN A 55 -11.13 -16.77 13.16
N ASN A 56 -11.76 -15.95 14.00
CA ASN A 56 -13.20 -15.70 13.93
C ASN A 56 -13.59 -15.12 12.57
N LEU A 57 -12.85 -14.13 12.06
CA LEU A 57 -13.08 -13.50 10.76
C LEU A 57 -12.95 -14.50 9.59
N ARG A 58 -12.11 -15.52 9.72
CA ARG A 58 -12.05 -16.62 8.73
C ARG A 58 -13.22 -17.58 8.85
N ILE A 59 -13.52 -18.03 10.07
CA ILE A 59 -14.52 -19.07 10.34
C ILE A 59 -15.91 -18.57 9.97
N ASN A 60 -16.23 -17.32 10.29
CA ASN A 60 -17.52 -16.70 9.96
C ASN A 60 -17.61 -16.21 8.50
N GLY A 61 -16.54 -16.35 7.70
CA GLY A 61 -16.50 -15.94 6.31
C GLY A 61 -16.40 -14.43 6.07
N THR A 62 -16.18 -13.60 7.10
CA THR A 62 -16.00 -12.15 6.93
C THR A 62 -14.73 -11.82 6.14
N LEU A 63 -13.64 -12.54 6.39
CA LEU A 63 -12.37 -12.34 5.69
C LEU A 63 -12.04 -13.57 4.83
N PRO A 64 -12.15 -13.47 3.50
CA PRO A 64 -11.78 -14.53 2.58
C PRO A 64 -10.32 -14.95 2.74
N TYR A 65 -10.05 -16.25 2.55
CA TYR A 65 -8.71 -16.79 2.64
C TYR A 65 -8.51 -17.95 1.66
N THR A 66 -7.27 -18.15 1.23
CA THR A 66 -6.85 -19.28 0.40
C THR A 66 -5.97 -20.21 1.22
N LYS A 67 -6.20 -21.52 1.14
CA LYS A 67 -5.38 -22.53 1.81
C LYS A 67 -4.62 -23.36 0.78
N VAL A 68 -3.29 -23.34 0.85
CA VAL A 68 -2.40 -24.12 -0.03
C VAL A 68 -1.38 -24.87 0.84
N GLY A 69 -1.38 -26.20 0.76
CA GLY A 69 -0.42 -27.02 1.53
C GLY A 69 -0.49 -26.82 3.06
N GLY A 70 -1.66 -26.49 3.59
CA GLY A 70 -1.84 -26.20 5.03
C GLY A 70 -1.54 -24.76 5.43
N ILE A 71 -0.94 -23.95 4.57
CA ILE A 71 -0.65 -22.53 4.81
C ILE A 71 -1.84 -21.69 4.35
N ILE A 72 -2.19 -20.68 5.15
CA ILE A 72 -3.29 -19.76 4.86
C ILE A 72 -2.74 -18.42 4.37
N TYR A 73 -3.31 -17.97 3.26
CA TYR A 73 -3.01 -16.72 2.57
C TYR A 73 -4.26 -15.85 2.46
N TYR A 74 -4.06 -14.54 2.42
CA TYR A 74 -5.10 -13.54 2.26
C TYR A 74 -4.72 -12.60 1.13
N ASP A 75 -5.62 -12.35 0.19
CA ASP A 75 -5.40 -11.37 -0.86
C ASP A 75 -5.55 -9.95 -0.30
N THR A 76 -4.58 -9.09 -0.54
CA THR A 76 -4.60 -7.69 -0.11
C THR A 76 -5.82 -6.92 -0.64
N GLU A 77 -6.25 -7.22 -1.87
CA GLU A 77 -7.41 -6.55 -2.47
C GLU A 77 -8.71 -6.98 -1.79
N GLU A 78 -8.81 -8.24 -1.38
CA GLU A 78 -9.98 -8.76 -0.65
C GLU A 78 -10.05 -8.20 0.77
N ILE A 79 -8.91 -8.08 1.45
CA ILE A 79 -8.85 -7.40 2.76
C ILE A 79 -9.41 -5.98 2.63
N GLN A 80 -8.94 -5.22 1.64
CA GLN A 80 -9.40 -3.84 1.42
C GLN A 80 -10.91 -3.77 1.14
N LYS A 81 -11.44 -4.65 0.27
CA LYS A 81 -12.88 -4.74 -0.01
C LYS A 81 -13.70 -4.99 1.26
N VAL A 82 -13.23 -5.87 2.14
CA VAL A 82 -13.90 -6.15 3.41
C VAL A 82 -13.90 -4.91 4.31
N MET A 83 -12.78 -4.18 4.40
CA MET A 83 -12.69 -2.96 5.18
C MET A 83 -13.65 -1.88 4.67
N ASP A 84 -13.71 -1.68 3.35
CA ASP A 84 -14.59 -0.71 2.72
C ASP A 84 -16.07 -1.08 2.89
N ALA A 85 -16.42 -2.35 2.75
CA ALA A 85 -17.79 -2.84 2.96
C ALA A 85 -18.28 -2.69 4.40
N ASN A 86 -17.37 -2.72 5.39
CA ASN A 86 -17.70 -2.53 6.81
C ASN A 86 -17.54 -1.08 7.28
N ARG A 87 -17.26 -0.13 6.37
CA ARG A 87 -17.07 1.27 6.72
C ARG A 87 -18.40 1.90 7.16
N VAL A 88 -18.51 2.22 8.45
CA VAL A 88 -19.67 2.92 9.01
C VAL A 88 -19.60 4.41 8.65
N HIS A 89 -20.65 4.92 8.00
CA HIS A 89 -20.79 6.35 7.69
C HIS A 89 -21.74 6.97 8.70
N HIS A 90 -21.20 7.75 9.64
CA HIS A 90 -22.03 8.62 10.46
C HIS A 90 -22.40 9.84 9.59
N GLY A 91 -23.65 9.90 9.15
CA GLY A 91 -24.17 11.11 8.50
C GLY A 91 -24.05 12.29 9.46
N LEU A 92 -23.54 13.42 8.98
CA LEU A 92 -23.58 14.70 9.69
C LEU A 92 -25.04 15.16 9.77
N ASN A 93 -25.81 14.58 10.68
CA ASN A 93 -27.09 15.16 11.08
C ASN A 93 -26.78 16.28 12.09
N SER A 94 -26.56 17.48 11.55
CA SER A 94 -26.79 18.76 12.24
C SER A 94 -28.23 19.19 12.03
#